data_AF-A0A925PB63-F1
#
_entry.id   AF-A0A925PB63-F1
#
_cell.length_a   1.000
_cell.length_b   1.000
_cell.length_c   1.000
_cell.angle_alpha   90.00
_cell.angle_beta   90.00
_cell.angle_gamma   90.00
#
_symmetry.space_group_name_H-M   'P 1'
#
loop_
_entity.id
_entity.type
_entity.pdbx_description
1 polymer ?
#
loop_
_entity_poly.entity_id
_entity_poly.type
_entity_poly.pdbx_seq_one_letter_code
_entity_poly.pdbx_strand_id
1 'polypeptide(L)'
;APETGGALLVTPSRRTRPDSLAALSAAIKNVPHIVWDGTGDNPYFAFLGLAEAIVVTEDSVNMVTEAAGTGKPVYVQALPGRSRRLSRFHRLMQERGATRPFEGKLETWTYAPVNDTEVVASAIRRALGLEIKS
;
A
#
# COMPACT_ATOMS: atom_id res chain seq x y z
N ALA A 1 -15.69 9.44 3.39
CA ALA A 1 -15.10 10.79 3.52
C ALA A 1 -16.05 11.80 4.16
N PRO A 2 -17.32 11.98 3.72
CA PRO A 2 -18.24 12.89 4.43
C PRO A 2 -18.49 12.48 5.88
N GLU A 3 -18.56 11.17 6.15
CA GLU A 3 -18.83 10.63 7.48
C GLU A 3 -17.61 10.62 8.43
N THR A 4 -16.39 10.78 7.91
CA THR A 4 -15.15 10.66 8.70
C THR A 4 -14.42 11.98 8.93
N GLY A 5 -14.80 13.06 8.24
CA GLY A 5 -14.11 14.37 8.34
C GLY A 5 -12.69 14.41 7.77
N GLY A 6 -12.25 13.35 7.07
CA GLY A 6 -10.89 13.22 6.54
C GLY A 6 -10.72 13.67 5.08
N ALA A 7 -9.47 13.69 4.61
CA ALA A 7 -9.09 13.99 3.22
C ALA A 7 -8.42 12.79 2.55
N LEU A 8 -8.51 12.69 1.22
CA LEU A 8 -7.85 11.66 0.43
C LEU A 8 -6.49 12.15 -0.09
N LEU A 9 -5.44 11.36 0.10
CA LEU A 9 -4.13 11.56 -0.52
C LEU A 9 -3.95 10.49 -1.61
N VAL A 10 -3.99 10.90 -2.88
CA VAL A 10 -4.03 9.99 -4.02
C VAL A 10 -2.75 10.12 -4.83
N THR A 11 -2.08 9.00 -5.06
CA THR A 11 -0.93 8.93 -5.96
C THR A 11 -1.04 7.70 -6.86
N PRO A 12 -0.94 7.86 -8.19
CA PRO A 12 -0.88 6.73 -9.10
C PRO A 12 0.44 5.97 -8.93
N SER A 13 0.44 4.70 -9.35
CA SER A 13 1.70 3.98 -9.63
C SER A 13 2.15 4.31 -11.06
N ARG A 14 3.41 4.00 -11.40
CA ARG A 14 3.93 4.11 -12.79
C ARG A 14 3.11 3.36 -13.84
N ARG A 15 2.30 2.37 -13.43
CA ARG A 15 1.48 1.54 -14.32
C ARG A 15 0.01 2.00 -14.38
N THR A 16 -0.36 3.00 -13.60
CA THR A 16 -1.72 3.52 -13.58
C THR A 16 -1.98 4.27 -14.88
N ARG A 17 -3.04 3.88 -15.60
CA ARG A 17 -3.41 4.54 -16.85
C ARG A 17 -4.00 5.94 -16.57
N PRO A 18 -3.78 6.93 -17.45
CA PRO A 18 -4.33 8.27 -17.26
C PRO A 18 -5.86 8.33 -17.13
N ASP A 19 -6.58 7.46 -17.85
CA ASP A 19 -8.04 7.37 -17.79
C ASP A 19 -8.54 6.84 -16.44
N SER A 20 -7.83 5.88 -15.82
CA SER A 20 -8.12 5.43 -14.45
C SER A 20 -7.98 6.56 -13.43
N LEU A 21 -6.91 7.36 -13.54
CA LEU A 21 -6.68 8.47 -12.63
C LEU A 21 -7.71 9.60 -12.82
N ALA A 22 -8.06 9.91 -14.06
CA ALA A 22 -9.10 10.88 -14.38
C ALA A 22 -10.48 10.45 -13.85
N ALA A 23 -10.84 9.18 -14.03
CA ALA A 23 -12.10 8.63 -13.52
C ALA A 23 -12.15 8.68 -11.98
N LEU A 24 -11.06 8.32 -11.31
CA LEU A 24 -10.95 8.42 -9.85
C LEU A 24 -11.10 9.87 -9.38
N SER A 25 -10.38 10.80 -10.02
CA SER A 25 -10.43 12.23 -9.70
C SER A 25 -11.84 12.79 -9.85
N ALA A 26 -12.55 12.42 -10.92
CA ALA A 26 -13.95 12.80 -11.12
C ALA A 26 -14.88 12.21 -10.05
N ALA A 27 -14.65 10.98 -9.61
CA ALA A 27 -15.45 10.31 -8.58
C ALA A 27 -15.28 10.96 -7.19
N ILE A 28 -14.10 11.50 -6.90
CA ILE A 28 -13.78 12.13 -5.60
C ILE A 28 -13.90 13.65 -5.60
N LYS A 29 -14.40 14.27 -6.68
CA LYS A 29 -14.42 15.73 -6.86
C LYS A 29 -15.09 16.51 -5.72
N ASN A 30 -16.03 15.89 -5.01
CA ASN A 30 -16.81 16.52 -3.93
C ASN A 30 -16.30 16.17 -2.53
N VAL A 31 -15.15 15.52 -2.40
CA VAL A 31 -14.50 15.22 -1.11
C VAL A 31 -13.16 15.94 -1.03
N PRO A 32 -12.69 16.36 0.16
CA PRO A 32 -11.35 16.93 0.29
C PRO A 32 -10.29 15.93 -0.19
N HIS A 33 -9.45 16.33 -1.15
CA HIS A 33 -8.43 15.45 -1.70
C HIS A 33 -7.23 16.19 -2.29
N ILE A 34 -6.11 15.48 -2.39
CA ILE A 34 -4.94 15.83 -3.18
C ILE A 34 -4.68 14.67 -4.14
N VAL A 35 -4.52 14.96 -5.43
CA VAL A 35 -4.05 13.98 -6.43
C VAL A 35 -2.69 14.43 -6.93
N TRP A 36 -1.67 13.58 -6.78
CA TRP A 36 -0.38 13.81 -7.42
C TRP A 36 -0.49 13.52 -8.92
N ASP A 37 -0.12 14.49 -9.74
CA ASP A 37 -0.25 14.45 -11.20
C ASP A 37 0.95 13.81 -11.91
N GLY A 38 1.95 13.36 -11.15
CA GLY A 38 3.17 12.77 -11.66
C GLY A 38 4.30 13.78 -11.94
N THR A 39 4.10 15.06 -11.64
CA THR A 39 5.10 16.12 -11.81
C THR A 39 5.78 16.48 -10.49
N GLY A 40 7.05 16.89 -10.57
CA GLY A 40 7.86 17.20 -9.39
C GLY A 40 8.24 15.97 -8.56
N ASP A 41 8.58 16.21 -7.30
CA ASP A 41 8.98 15.16 -6.37
C ASP A 41 7.78 14.28 -5.99
N ASN A 42 7.99 12.95 -6.02
CA ASN A 42 6.94 12.00 -5.71
C ASN A 42 6.61 12.02 -4.19
N PRO A 43 5.39 12.45 -3.79
CA PRO A 43 5.03 12.60 -2.39
C PRO A 43 4.65 11.27 -1.70
N TYR A 44 4.75 10.13 -2.40
CA TYR A 44 4.23 8.84 -1.95
C TYR A 44 4.61 8.47 -0.51
N PHE A 45 5.90 8.59 -0.13
CA PHE A 45 6.32 8.24 1.23
C PHE A 45 5.80 9.21 2.28
N ALA A 46 5.65 10.50 1.94
CA ALA A 46 5.00 11.45 2.82
C ALA A 46 3.52 11.10 3.03
N PHE A 47 2.82 10.68 1.96
CA PHE A 47 1.43 10.22 2.05
C PHE A 47 1.32 8.98 2.95
N LEU A 48 2.20 7.99 2.81
CA LEU A 48 2.24 6.82 3.71
C LEU A 48 2.48 7.25 5.17
N GLY A 49 3.39 8.20 5.39
CA GLY A 49 3.71 8.73 6.72
C GLY A 49 2.54 9.43 7.39
N LEU A 50 1.71 10.16 6.63
CA LEU A 50 0.57 10.93 7.15
C LEU A 50 -0.74 10.13 7.22
N ALA A 51 -0.92 9.09 6.42
CA ALA A 51 -2.18 8.35 6.34
C ALA A 51 -2.55 7.67 7.67
N GLU A 52 -3.84 7.64 8.01
CA GLU A 52 -4.38 6.83 9.12
C GLU A 52 -4.85 5.45 8.65
N ALA A 53 -5.26 5.36 7.39
CA ALA A 53 -5.57 4.13 6.68
C ALA A 53 -5.14 4.26 5.22
N ILE A 54 -4.70 3.16 4.62
CA ILE A 54 -4.14 3.13 3.28
C ILE A 54 -4.97 2.17 2.44
N VAL A 55 -5.37 2.58 1.23
CA VAL A 55 -6.04 1.69 0.26
C VAL A 55 -5.14 1.55 -0.97
N VAL A 56 -4.84 0.32 -1.36
CA VAL A 56 -3.98 0.01 -2.50
C VAL A 56 -4.67 -0.98 -3.43
N THR A 57 -4.55 -0.83 -4.74
CA THR A 57 -5.07 -1.82 -5.69
C THR A 57 -4.23 -3.10 -5.67
N GLU A 58 -4.88 -4.25 -5.86
CA GLU A 58 -4.23 -5.56 -5.70
C GLU A 58 -3.05 -5.83 -6.65
N ASP A 59 -3.00 -5.15 -7.78
CA ASP A 59 -1.95 -5.31 -8.79
C ASP A 59 -0.66 -4.55 -8.44
N SER A 60 -0.70 -3.67 -7.43
CA SER A 60 0.41 -2.85 -6.94
C SER A 60 1.17 -3.49 -5.78
N VAL A 61 1.71 -4.69 -6.02
CA VAL A 61 2.43 -5.52 -5.02
C VAL A 61 3.47 -4.72 -4.22
N ASN A 62 4.32 -3.91 -4.89
CA ASN A 62 5.33 -3.11 -4.19
C ASN A 62 4.68 -2.10 -3.23
N MET A 63 3.64 -1.39 -3.67
CA MET A 63 2.95 -0.42 -2.83
C MET A 63 2.23 -1.08 -1.66
N VAL A 64 1.73 -2.31 -1.83
CA VAL A 64 1.16 -3.10 -0.73
C VAL A 64 2.23 -3.46 0.29
N THR A 65 3.41 -3.88 -0.16
CA THR A 65 4.55 -4.17 0.74
C THR A 65 5.05 -2.92 1.46
N GLU A 66 5.20 -1.80 0.74
CA GLU A 66 5.64 -0.51 1.29
C GLU A 66 4.62 0.03 2.32
N ALA A 67 3.33 -0.02 2.00
CA ALA A 67 2.26 0.32 2.93
C ALA A 67 2.26 -0.61 4.16
N ALA A 68 2.48 -1.92 3.97
CA ALA A 68 2.57 -2.87 5.07
C ALA A 68 3.80 -2.65 5.97
N GLY A 69 4.84 -1.99 5.46
CA GLY A 69 5.99 -1.56 6.27
C GLY A 69 5.65 -0.47 7.28
N THR A 70 4.47 0.16 7.19
CA THR A 70 4.07 1.24 8.12
C THR A 70 3.44 0.72 9.42
N GLY A 71 2.95 -0.53 9.46
CA GLY A 71 2.18 -1.07 10.59
C GLY A 71 0.78 -0.46 10.75
N LYS A 72 0.34 0.38 9.80
CA LYS A 72 -0.98 1.03 9.76
C LYS A 72 -2.00 0.18 9.02
N PRO A 73 -3.32 0.40 9.21
CA PRO A 73 -4.37 -0.21 8.41
C PRO A 73 -4.11 -0.16 6.90
N VAL A 74 -3.91 -1.32 6.26
CA VAL A 74 -3.78 -1.44 4.81
C VAL A 74 -4.93 -2.24 4.23
N TYR A 75 -5.69 -1.59 3.36
CA TYR A 75 -6.74 -2.20 2.58
C TYR A 75 -6.28 -2.52 1.17
N VAL A 76 -6.72 -3.66 0.66
CA VAL A 76 -6.50 -4.06 -0.73
C VAL A 76 -7.82 -4.01 -1.48
N GLN A 77 -7.84 -3.21 -2.56
CA GLN A 77 -8.94 -3.16 -3.51
C GLN A 77 -8.68 -4.18 -4.63
N ALA A 78 -9.53 -5.21 -4.71
CA ALA A 78 -9.50 -6.17 -5.80
C ALA A 78 -9.88 -5.50 -7.13
N LEU A 79 -9.28 -5.99 -8.22
CA LEU A 79 -9.53 -5.55 -9.59
C LEU A 79 -10.10 -6.73 -10.42
N PRO A 80 -10.77 -6.45 -11.55
CA PRO A 80 -11.18 -7.51 -12.46
C PRO A 80 -9.97 -8.28 -12.99
N GLY A 81 -10.02 -9.60 -12.87
CA GLY A 81 -8.96 -10.49 -13.36
C GLY A 81 -8.71 -11.66 -12.43
N ARG A 82 -7.82 -12.58 -12.84
CA ARG A 82 -7.36 -13.69 -11.99
C ARG A 82 -5.88 -13.92 -12.20
N SER A 83 -5.12 -13.90 -11.12
CA SER A 83 -3.69 -14.23 -11.12
C SER A 83 -3.34 -15.07 -9.91
N ARG A 84 -2.99 -16.34 -10.13
CA ARG A 84 -2.59 -17.26 -9.05
C ARG A 84 -1.43 -16.69 -8.20
N ARG A 85 -0.50 -15.98 -8.85
CA ARG A 85 0.62 -15.34 -8.18
C ARG A 85 0.15 -14.20 -7.26
N LEU A 86 -0.71 -13.31 -7.75
CA LEU A 86 -1.23 -12.20 -6.93
C LEU A 86 -2.10 -12.74 -5.79
N SER A 87 -2.97 -13.71 -6.05
CA SER A 87 -3.81 -14.33 -5.01
C SER A 87 -2.96 -14.94 -3.89
N ARG A 88 -1.84 -15.61 -4.23
CA ARG A 88 -0.92 -16.14 -3.22
C ARG A 88 -0.27 -15.03 -2.41
N PHE A 89 0.20 -13.96 -3.05
CA PHE A 89 0.79 -12.81 -2.36
C PHE A 89 -0.19 -12.17 -1.37
N HIS A 90 -1.41 -11.84 -1.82
CA HIS A 90 -2.41 -11.21 -0.96
C HIS A 90 -2.84 -12.09 0.19
N ARG A 91 -2.97 -13.41 -0.03
CA ARG A 91 -3.23 -14.36 1.04
C ARG A 91 -2.15 -14.32 2.13
N LEU A 92 -0.87 -14.30 1.75
CA LEU A 92 0.23 -14.21 2.72
C LEU A 92 0.21 -12.89 3.51
N MET A 93 -0.13 -11.78 2.86
CA MET A 93 -0.26 -10.48 3.55
C MET A 93 -1.42 -10.46 4.54
N GLN A 94 -2.55 -11.08 4.18
CA GLN A 94 -3.71 -11.23 5.08
C GLN A 94 -3.41 -12.17 6.25
N GLU A 95 -2.72 -13.30 6.00
CA GLU A 95 -2.28 -14.24 7.04
C GLU A 95 -1.34 -13.59 8.07
N ARG A 96 -0.55 -12.59 7.65
CA ARG A 96 0.29 -11.75 8.54
C ARG A 96 -0.51 -10.68 9.30
N GLY A 97 -1.81 -10.55 9.04
CA GLY A 97 -2.67 -9.49 9.58
C GLY A 97 -2.43 -8.09 8.98
N ALA A 98 -1.54 -8.00 7.98
CA ALA A 98 -1.12 -6.72 7.42
C ALA A 98 -2.19 -6.07 6.55
N THR A 99 -2.97 -6.88 5.83
CA THR A 99 -3.98 -6.38 4.88
C THR A 99 -5.36 -6.94 5.12
N ARG A 100 -6.39 -6.17 4.73
CA ARG A 100 -7.80 -6.60 4.64
C ARG A 100 -8.43 -6.16 3.31
N PRO A 101 -9.48 -6.82 2.80
CA PRO A 101 -10.25 -6.30 1.68
C PRO A 101 -10.87 -4.94 2.00
N PHE A 102 -10.91 -4.02 1.02
CA PHE A 102 -11.63 -2.76 1.20
C PHE A 102 -13.14 -2.95 0.98
N GLU A 103 -13.93 -2.79 2.03
CA GLU A 103 -15.40 -2.95 1.97
C GLU A 103 -16.15 -1.61 2.16
N GLY A 104 -15.46 -0.49 1.90
CA GLY A 104 -16.04 0.86 2.02
C GLY A 104 -16.10 1.41 3.44
N LYS A 105 -15.62 0.66 4.44
CA LYS A 105 -15.50 1.10 5.83
C LYS A 105 -14.04 1.17 6.26
N LEU A 106 -13.71 2.19 7.04
CA LEU A 106 -12.41 2.35 7.65
C LEU A 106 -12.48 1.88 9.11
N GLU A 107 -11.63 0.92 9.42
CA GLU A 107 -11.42 0.31 10.73
C GLU A 107 -9.97 0.56 11.13
N THR A 108 -9.70 0.48 12.43
CA THR A 108 -8.34 0.61 12.96
C THR A 108 -7.84 -0.74 13.45
N TRP A 109 -6.64 -1.12 13.01
CA TRP A 109 -5.88 -2.23 13.54
C TRP A 109 -4.38 -1.94 13.36
N THR A 110 -3.55 -2.74 14.03
CA THR A 110 -2.10 -2.69 13.88
C THR A 110 -1.55 -4.11 13.79
N TYR A 111 -0.33 -4.23 13.30
CA TYR A 111 0.40 -5.48 13.12
C TYR A 111 1.90 -5.17 13.14
N ALA A 112 2.73 -6.20 13.32
CA ALA A 112 4.18 -6.03 13.21
C ALA A 112 4.54 -5.59 11.79
N PRO A 113 5.21 -4.44 11.61
CA PRO A 113 5.59 -3.94 10.29
C PRO A 113 6.28 -5.00 9.44
N VAL A 114 5.83 -5.13 8.19
CA VAL A 114 6.39 -6.13 7.28
C VAL A 114 7.75 -5.65 6.77
N ASN A 115 8.83 -6.25 7.26
CA ASN A 115 10.20 -5.97 6.82
C ASN A 115 10.94 -7.26 6.42
N ASP A 116 10.59 -7.81 5.25
CA ASP A 116 11.27 -8.99 4.71
C ASP A 116 12.71 -8.68 4.26
N THR A 117 13.04 -7.40 3.99
CA THR A 117 14.37 -6.98 3.54
C THR A 117 15.45 -7.33 4.54
N GLU A 118 15.21 -7.07 5.82
CA GLU A 118 16.19 -7.37 6.88
C GLU A 118 16.39 -8.87 7.07
N VAL A 119 15.31 -9.65 6.94
CA VAL A 119 15.35 -11.12 7.01
C VAL A 119 16.20 -11.68 5.87
N VAL A 120 15.96 -11.23 4.64
CA VAL A 120 16.69 -11.67 3.45
C VAL A 120 18.15 -11.21 3.51
N ALA A 121 18.40 -9.94 3.86
CA ALA A 121 19.76 -9.42 3.98
C ALA A 121 20.57 -10.20 5.03
N SER A 122 19.95 -10.55 6.15
CA SER A 122 20.58 -11.36 7.20
C SER A 122 20.87 -12.79 6.72
N ALA A 123 19.95 -13.41 5.96
CA ALA A 123 20.19 -14.72 5.37
C ALA A 123 21.32 -14.71 4.33
N ILE A 124 21.41 -13.65 3.50
CA ILE A 124 22.50 -13.47 2.54
C ILE A 124 23.83 -13.27 3.25
N ARG A 125 23.89 -12.41 4.27
CA ARG A 125 25.12 -12.20 5.07
C ARG A 125 25.61 -13.51 5.69
N ARG A 126 24.71 -14.32 6.25
CA ARG A 126 25.03 -15.66 6.76
C ARG A 126 25.60 -16.57 5.68
N ALA A 127 24.94 -16.66 4.54
CA ALA A 127 25.38 -17.51 3.42
C ALA A 127 26.75 -17.10 2.87
N LEU A 128 27.11 -15.82 2.95
CA LEU A 128 28.39 -15.27 2.49
C LEU A 128 29.47 -15.21 3.59
N GLY A 129 29.18 -15.64 4.83
CA GLY A 129 30.13 -15.55 5.94
C GLY A 129 30.44 -14.11 6.38
N LEU A 130 29.56 -13.16 6.09
CA LEU A 130 29.69 -11.73 6.40
C LEU A 130 29.04 -11.35 7.74
N GLU A 131 28.91 -12.30 8.68
CA GLU A 131 28.42 -11.97 10.02
C GLU A 131 29.50 -11.16 10.75
N ILE A 132 29.16 -9.91 11.10
CA ILE A 132 30.01 -9.07 11.95
C ILE A 132 30.02 -9.73 13.33
N LYS A 133 31.18 -10.26 13.74
CA LYS A 133 31.39 -10.65 15.14
C LYS A 133 31.26 -9.41 16.00
N SER A 134 30.26 -9.42 16.89
CA SER A 134 30.09 -8.44 17.96
C SER A 134 31.29 -8.41 18.89
#